data_AF-A0A2N2YM88-F1
#
_entry.id   AF-A0A2N2YM88-F1
#
_cell.length_a   1.000
_cell.length_b   1.000
_cell.length_c   1.000
_cell.angle_alpha   90.00
_cell.angle_beta   90.00
_cell.angle_gamma   90.00
#
_symmetry.space_group_name_H-M   'P 1'
#
loop_
_entity.id
_entity.type
_entity.pdbx_description
1 polymer ?
#
loop_
_entity_poly.entity_id
_entity_poly.type
_entity_poly.pdbx_seq_one_letter_code
_entity_poly.pdbx_strand_id
1 'polypeptide(L)'
;MEIKGEHLLFLFGAGASVDAGIPHSNKMVNDIEKLIVDHNDWKAYKDLYFYLKSSINYSDGILGKFNVAFNVERLLIVITEIEKRESNIMYPFIGTWNIRLLDLAGNNFENIKKFHKLIRKQLNEWVGLRSYDNANYYQSFVSLSADVANLMKVFTLNYDLCFENVVGKEKNIEIGFTKETNEWHQSNFENIDGKHYNLYKLHGSVDWYLSENKLFKSQKIESVPELIFGIQHKMTSVDPYFYYSSILRNSCFNEAKIITIIGYSYADDYVNIILSQALNSRSELRIINVAPLFENEKEAEISHIKNKLNLRSENQIIYIDSTAKEFMTNTMNKEFFESNIGEPDGVPFE
;
A
#
# COMPACT_ATOMS: atom_id res chain seq x y z
N MET A 1 -10.85 -28.76 5.96
CA MET A 1 -11.86 -27.78 6.42
C MET A 1 -12.29 -26.99 5.20
N GLU A 2 -13.59 -26.84 4.90
CA GLU A 2 -14.03 -26.08 3.73
C GLU A 2 -13.72 -24.58 3.91
N ILE A 3 -13.01 -23.99 2.95
CA ILE A 3 -12.67 -22.57 2.97
C ILE A 3 -13.77 -21.72 2.33
N LYS A 4 -14.06 -20.56 2.93
CA LYS A 4 -15.06 -19.59 2.48
C LYS A 4 -14.38 -18.26 2.17
N GLY A 5 -15.02 -17.41 1.37
CA GLY A 5 -14.46 -16.14 0.95
C GLY A 5 -14.06 -15.23 2.12
N GLU A 6 -14.87 -15.19 3.18
CA GLU A 6 -14.61 -14.40 4.39
C GLU A 6 -13.38 -14.86 5.19
N HIS A 7 -12.97 -16.14 5.02
CA HIS A 7 -11.75 -16.66 5.65
C HIS A 7 -10.48 -16.16 4.95
N LEU A 8 -10.60 -15.65 3.72
CA LEU A 8 -9.49 -15.21 2.88
C LEU A 8 -9.41 -13.68 2.86
N LEU A 9 -8.32 -13.17 3.41
CA LEU A 9 -7.97 -11.75 3.33
C LEU A 9 -6.73 -11.58 2.47
N PHE A 10 -6.81 -10.69 1.49
CA PHE A 10 -5.67 -10.34 0.63
C PHE A 10 -5.15 -8.95 0.99
N LEU A 11 -3.83 -8.80 1.08
CA LEU A 11 -3.16 -7.52 1.27
C LEU A 11 -2.08 -7.33 0.20
N PHE A 12 -2.25 -6.33 -0.66
CA PHE A 12 -1.31 -6.00 -1.72
C PHE A 12 -0.42 -4.82 -1.32
N GLY A 13 0.89 -4.98 -1.52
CA GLY A 13 1.86 -3.89 -1.54
C GLY A 13 2.42 -3.66 -2.94
N ALA A 14 3.36 -2.72 -3.07
CA ALA A 14 3.86 -2.25 -4.36
C ALA A 14 4.42 -3.38 -5.24
N GLY A 15 4.98 -4.43 -4.64
CA GLY A 15 5.48 -5.61 -5.35
C GLY A 15 4.41 -6.37 -6.12
N ALA A 16 3.14 -6.29 -5.72
CA ALA A 16 2.03 -6.96 -6.40
C ALA A 16 1.80 -6.44 -7.82
N SER A 17 2.21 -5.20 -8.12
CA SER A 17 2.00 -4.54 -9.42
C SER A 17 3.28 -4.42 -10.25
N VAL A 18 4.41 -4.95 -9.77
CA VAL A 18 5.70 -4.88 -10.47
C VAL A 18 5.65 -5.59 -11.83
N ASP A 19 5.05 -6.78 -11.87
CA ASP A 19 4.88 -7.55 -13.10
C ASP A 19 3.93 -6.88 -14.11
N ALA A 20 3.06 -5.97 -13.64
CA ALA A 20 2.21 -5.14 -14.50
C ALA A 20 2.97 -3.95 -15.15
N GLY A 21 4.24 -3.73 -14.77
CA GLY A 21 5.07 -2.64 -15.25
C GLY A 21 5.10 -1.41 -14.32
N ILE A 22 4.52 -1.50 -13.12
CA ILE A 22 4.54 -0.41 -12.14
C ILE A 22 5.76 -0.57 -11.22
N PRO A 23 6.72 0.36 -11.23
CA PRO A 23 7.94 0.21 -10.44
C PRO A 23 7.66 0.24 -8.93
N HIS A 24 8.33 -0.62 -8.16
CA HIS A 24 8.33 -0.51 -6.70
C HIS A 24 9.10 0.75 -6.23
N SER A 25 8.94 1.12 -4.96
CA SER A 25 9.46 2.41 -4.45
C SER A 25 10.97 2.62 -4.64
N ASN A 26 11.81 1.60 -4.40
CA ASN A 26 13.26 1.72 -4.63
C ASN A 26 13.61 1.97 -6.11
N LYS A 27 12.87 1.36 -7.03
CA LYS A 27 13.04 1.58 -8.46
C LYS A 27 12.60 2.99 -8.85
N MET A 28 11.49 3.47 -8.30
CA MET A 28 11.05 4.86 -8.46
C MET A 28 12.11 5.86 -7.96
N VAL A 29 12.74 5.62 -6.80
CA VAL A 29 13.85 6.47 -6.31
C VAL A 29 14.98 6.52 -7.33
N ASN A 30 15.45 5.36 -7.80
CA ASN A 30 16.54 5.29 -8.77
C ASN A 30 16.18 6.01 -10.09
N ASP A 31 14.93 5.91 -10.53
CA ASP A 31 14.47 6.57 -11.75
C ASP A 31 14.30 8.09 -11.54
N ILE A 32 13.88 8.56 -10.36
CA ILE A 32 13.94 9.98 -9.98
C ILE A 32 15.38 10.49 -10.01
N GLU A 33 16.34 9.74 -9.47
CA GLU A 33 17.75 10.15 -9.46
C GLU A 33 18.32 10.26 -10.88
N LYS A 34 17.96 9.34 -11.77
CA LYS A 34 18.31 9.45 -13.19
C LYS A 34 17.69 10.67 -13.84
N LEU A 35 16.39 10.93 -13.61
CA LEU A 35 15.72 12.12 -14.13
C LEU A 35 16.42 13.39 -13.67
N ILE A 36 16.78 13.48 -12.39
CA ILE A 36 17.52 14.61 -11.80
C ILE A 36 18.87 14.85 -12.46
N VAL A 37 19.57 13.79 -12.87
CA VAL A 37 20.88 13.92 -13.51
C VAL A 37 20.75 14.21 -15.01
N ASP A 38 19.81 13.58 -15.69
CA ASP A 38 19.78 13.52 -17.16
C ASP A 38 18.78 14.50 -17.79
N HIS A 39 17.62 14.72 -17.15
CA HIS A 39 16.50 15.49 -17.72
C HIS A 39 16.56 16.97 -17.37
N ASN A 40 16.47 17.85 -18.38
CA ASN A 40 16.64 19.30 -18.20
C ASN A 40 15.65 19.92 -17.20
N ASP A 41 14.38 19.51 -17.24
CA ASP A 41 13.36 20.00 -16.29
C ASP A 41 13.63 19.60 -14.82
N TRP A 42 14.41 18.55 -14.59
CA TRP A 42 14.70 18.02 -13.25
C TRP A 42 16.05 18.49 -12.70
N LYS A 43 17.03 18.76 -13.58
CA LYS A 43 18.38 19.21 -13.20
C LYS A 43 18.38 20.42 -12.26
N ALA A 44 17.43 21.33 -12.44
CA ALA A 44 17.28 22.51 -11.58
C ALA A 44 17.00 22.17 -10.10
N TYR A 45 16.44 20.98 -9.82
CA TYR A 45 16.09 20.52 -8.47
C TYR A 45 17.13 19.55 -7.88
N LYS A 46 18.26 19.34 -8.55
CA LYS A 46 19.28 18.36 -8.13
C LYS A 46 19.77 18.59 -6.71
N ASP A 47 20.22 19.81 -6.42
CA ASP A 47 20.75 20.14 -5.10
C ASP A 47 19.66 20.08 -4.02
N LEU A 48 18.43 20.51 -4.36
CA LEU A 48 17.28 20.44 -3.48
C LEU A 48 16.95 18.98 -3.11
N TYR A 49 16.89 18.09 -4.10
CA TYR A 49 16.65 16.67 -3.87
C TYR A 49 17.71 16.04 -2.97
N PHE A 50 19.01 16.22 -3.28
CA PHE A 50 20.07 15.63 -2.48
C PHE A 50 20.12 16.20 -1.07
N TYR A 51 19.78 17.48 -0.90
CA TYR A 51 19.61 18.08 0.41
C TYR A 51 18.47 17.40 1.20
N LEU A 52 17.30 17.21 0.59
CA LEU A 52 16.14 16.57 1.22
C LEU A 52 16.45 15.11 1.57
N LYS A 53 16.98 14.33 0.63
CA LYS A 53 17.40 12.94 0.83
C LYS A 53 18.42 12.83 1.98
N SER A 54 19.44 13.68 2.00
CA SER A 54 20.46 13.67 3.05
C SER A 54 19.88 14.05 4.41
N SER A 55 18.97 15.04 4.44
CA SER A 55 18.30 15.47 5.68
C SER A 55 17.44 14.36 6.29
N ILE A 56 16.74 13.59 5.43
CA ILE A 56 15.91 12.46 5.84
C ILE A 56 16.78 11.35 6.45
N ASN A 57 17.85 10.97 5.76
CA ASN A 57 18.78 9.96 6.26
C ASN A 57 19.51 10.42 7.53
N TYR A 58 19.87 11.70 7.62
CA TYR A 58 20.48 12.30 8.80
C TYR A 58 19.56 12.20 10.02
N SER A 59 18.26 12.49 9.84
CA SER A 59 17.26 12.35 10.89
C SER A 59 17.15 10.90 11.39
N ASP A 60 17.18 9.92 10.49
CA ASP A 60 17.18 8.51 10.88
C ASP A 60 18.45 8.14 11.66
N GLY A 61 19.61 8.62 11.19
CA GLY A 61 20.90 8.38 11.82
C GLY A 61 20.99 8.91 13.24
N ILE A 62 20.42 10.10 13.54
CA ILE A 62 20.33 10.63 14.92
C ILE A 62 19.58 9.66 15.83
N LEU A 63 18.55 9.00 15.32
CA LEU A 63 17.73 8.03 16.06
C LEU A 63 18.33 6.61 16.06
N GLY A 64 19.56 6.44 15.55
CA GLY A 64 20.24 5.15 15.46
C GLY A 64 19.69 4.21 14.37
N LYS A 65 18.88 4.73 13.44
CA LYS A 65 18.21 3.94 12.40
C LYS A 65 18.99 3.98 11.08
N PHE A 66 20.07 3.23 10.97
CA PHE A 66 20.94 3.26 9.77
C PHE A 66 20.47 2.39 8.59
N ASN A 67 19.59 1.42 8.84
CA ASN A 67 19.14 0.44 7.84
C ASN A 67 17.78 0.80 7.22
N VAL A 68 17.36 2.07 7.31
CA VAL A 68 16.09 2.53 6.73
C VAL A 68 16.36 3.03 5.32
N ALA A 69 15.82 2.32 4.32
CA ALA A 69 15.93 2.75 2.94
C ALA A 69 15.16 4.06 2.71
N PHE A 70 15.77 4.96 1.94
CA PHE A 70 15.08 6.14 1.42
C PHE A 70 14.06 5.71 0.36
N ASN A 71 12.86 6.28 0.39
CA ASN A 71 11.79 5.94 -0.53
C ASN A 71 11.02 7.21 -0.99
N VAL A 72 10.25 7.12 -2.08
CA VAL A 72 9.58 8.30 -2.67
C VAL A 72 8.47 8.85 -1.77
N GLU A 73 7.77 7.98 -1.03
CA GLU A 73 6.72 8.38 -0.11
C GLU A 73 7.27 9.27 1.01
N ARG A 74 8.41 8.91 1.61
CA ARG A 74 9.10 9.72 2.63
C ARG A 74 9.50 11.09 2.12
N LEU A 75 9.97 11.16 0.87
CA LEU A 75 10.27 12.43 0.21
C LEU A 75 9.03 13.31 0.10
N LEU A 76 7.91 12.75 -0.36
CA LEU A 76 6.65 13.48 -0.51
C LEU A 76 6.04 13.93 0.82
N ILE A 77 6.14 13.12 1.87
CA ILE A 77 5.74 13.52 3.22
C ILE A 77 6.53 14.77 3.64
N VAL A 78 7.86 14.74 3.52
CA VAL A 78 8.71 15.85 3.93
C VAL A 78 8.45 17.11 3.10
N ILE A 79 8.30 16.98 1.78
CA ILE A 79 7.92 18.08 0.90
C ILE A 79 6.58 18.68 1.33
N THR A 80 5.57 17.84 1.59
CA THR A 80 4.23 18.28 2.01
C THR A 80 4.27 19.02 3.35
N GLU A 81 5.04 18.53 4.33
CA GLU A 81 5.18 19.19 5.63
C GLU A 81 5.95 20.52 5.53
N ILE A 82 6.93 20.63 4.64
CA ILE A 82 7.60 21.91 4.33
C ILE A 82 6.63 22.91 3.68
N GLU A 83 5.73 22.45 2.81
CA GLU A 83 4.70 23.31 2.21
C GLU A 83 3.67 23.81 3.23
N LYS A 84 3.27 22.95 4.18
CA LYS A 84 2.36 23.30 5.28
C LYS A 84 2.99 24.14 6.38
N ARG A 85 4.29 24.50 6.28
CA ARG A 85 5.02 25.18 7.36
C ARG A 85 4.28 26.38 7.96
N GLU A 86 3.62 27.21 7.15
CA GLU A 86 2.94 28.44 7.63
C GLU A 86 1.69 28.13 8.45
N SER A 87 1.09 26.95 8.24
CA SER A 87 -0.04 26.44 9.02
C SER A 87 0.40 25.66 10.27
N ASN A 88 1.69 25.36 10.41
CA ASN A 88 2.20 24.61 11.56
C ASN A 88 2.26 25.54 12.78
N ILE A 89 1.62 25.12 13.88
CA ILE A 89 1.60 25.86 15.15
C ILE A 89 2.99 26.17 15.71
N MET A 90 3.99 25.34 15.37
CA MET A 90 5.38 25.51 15.80
C MET A 90 6.14 26.53 14.97
N TYR A 91 5.60 26.97 13.81
CA TYR A 91 6.27 27.87 12.88
C TYR A 91 6.82 29.15 13.53
N PRO A 92 6.09 29.85 14.42
CA PRO A 92 6.61 31.04 15.08
C PRO A 92 7.77 30.77 16.07
N PHE A 93 7.95 29.53 16.49
CA PHE A 93 8.96 29.12 17.49
C PHE A 93 10.21 28.49 16.84
N ILE A 94 10.15 28.14 15.57
CA ILE A 94 11.30 27.63 14.82
C ILE A 94 12.19 28.83 14.49
N GLY A 95 13.28 29.00 15.24
CA GLY A 95 14.13 30.19 15.19
C GLY A 95 14.62 30.55 13.79
N THR A 96 15.12 29.57 13.02
CA THR A 96 15.41 29.73 11.58
C THR A 96 15.50 28.35 10.93
N TRP A 97 14.93 28.17 9.74
CA TRP A 97 15.18 26.98 8.94
C TRP A 97 16.66 26.89 8.57
N ASN A 98 17.15 25.70 8.22
CA ASN A 98 18.51 25.56 7.73
C ASN A 98 18.73 26.51 6.52
N ILE A 99 19.79 27.31 6.56
CA ILE A 99 20.09 28.33 5.55
C ILE A 99 20.16 27.72 4.15
N ARG A 100 20.70 26.49 4.04
CA ARG A 100 20.81 25.78 2.76
C ARG A 100 19.43 25.38 2.22
N LEU A 101 18.47 25.05 3.08
CA LEU A 101 17.09 24.80 2.61
C LEU A 101 16.48 26.08 2.04
N LEU A 102 16.65 27.23 2.70
CA LEU A 102 16.10 28.50 2.23
C LEU A 102 16.68 28.91 0.87
N ASP A 103 17.99 28.74 0.69
CA ASP A 103 18.70 28.95 -0.58
C ASP A 103 18.13 28.06 -1.70
N LEU A 104 17.99 26.76 -1.45
CA LEU A 104 17.54 25.80 -2.45
C LEU A 104 16.03 25.83 -2.74
N ALA A 105 15.22 26.15 -1.74
CA ALA A 105 13.76 26.19 -1.86
C ALA A 105 13.27 27.39 -2.68
N GLY A 106 14.10 28.42 -2.86
CA GLY A 106 13.76 29.65 -3.56
C GLY A 106 12.79 30.54 -2.77
N ASN A 107 12.44 31.68 -3.35
CA ASN A 107 11.54 32.65 -2.71
C ASN A 107 10.19 32.01 -2.38
N ASN A 108 9.74 32.16 -1.14
CA ASN A 108 8.49 31.57 -0.64
C ASN A 108 8.35 30.05 -0.90
N PHE A 109 9.49 29.34 -0.98
CA PHE A 109 9.55 27.89 -1.24
C PHE A 109 8.95 27.49 -2.61
N GLU A 110 9.06 28.35 -3.62
CA GLU A 110 8.51 28.05 -4.95
C GLU A 110 9.13 26.80 -5.61
N ASN A 111 10.42 26.51 -5.37
CA ASN A 111 11.08 25.35 -5.95
C ASN A 111 10.58 24.06 -5.33
N ILE A 112 10.23 24.06 -4.03
CA ILE A 112 9.57 22.94 -3.38
C ILE A 112 8.23 22.64 -4.07
N LYS A 113 7.39 23.66 -4.29
CA LYS A 113 6.07 23.50 -4.94
C LYS A 113 6.19 22.97 -6.38
N LYS A 114 7.12 23.51 -7.15
CA LYS A 114 7.35 23.05 -8.54
C LYS A 114 7.90 21.62 -8.56
N PHE A 115 8.85 21.31 -7.67
CA PHE A 115 9.41 19.96 -7.56
C PHE A 115 8.37 18.94 -7.09
N HIS A 116 7.53 19.31 -6.13
CA HIS A 116 6.40 18.50 -5.66
C HIS A 116 5.46 18.14 -6.82
N LYS A 117 5.05 19.15 -7.61
CA LYS A 117 4.21 18.95 -8.80
C LYS A 117 4.88 18.03 -9.83
N LEU A 118 6.18 18.17 -10.03
CA LEU A 118 6.95 17.37 -10.98
C LEU A 118 7.01 15.89 -10.54
N ILE A 119 7.30 15.61 -9.27
CA ILE A 119 7.30 14.25 -8.71
C ILE A 119 5.90 13.63 -8.82
N ARG A 120 4.85 14.36 -8.44
CA ARG A 120 3.46 13.88 -8.53
C ARG A 120 3.07 13.53 -9.97
N LYS A 121 3.44 14.37 -10.94
CA LYS A 121 3.21 14.09 -12.36
C LYS A 121 3.89 12.79 -12.77
N GLN A 122 5.16 12.59 -12.38
CA GLN A 122 5.90 11.38 -12.71
C GLN A 122 5.32 10.12 -12.07
N LEU A 123 4.85 10.22 -10.82
CA LEU A 123 4.17 9.11 -10.15
C LEU A 123 2.88 8.72 -10.87
N ASN A 124 2.07 9.70 -11.27
CA ASN A 124 0.86 9.44 -12.05
C ASN A 124 1.17 8.76 -13.39
N GLU A 125 2.28 9.11 -14.03
CA GLU A 125 2.72 8.45 -15.27
C GLU A 125 3.17 6.99 -15.05
N TRP A 126 3.79 6.68 -13.91
CA TRP A 126 4.22 5.31 -13.58
C TRP A 126 3.08 4.41 -13.16
N VAL A 127 2.18 4.92 -12.32
CA VAL A 127 1.04 4.17 -11.78
C VAL A 127 -0.11 4.11 -12.78
N GLY A 128 -0.20 5.12 -13.64
CA GLY A 128 -1.23 5.29 -14.63
C GLY A 128 -1.04 4.50 -15.91
N LEU A 129 -1.23 3.19 -15.84
CA LEU A 129 -1.06 2.31 -16.99
C LEU A 129 -2.06 2.66 -18.11
N ARG A 130 -1.56 2.68 -19.37
CA ARG A 130 -2.39 2.86 -20.57
C ARG A 130 -3.19 1.60 -20.93
N SER A 131 -2.63 0.43 -20.61
CA SER A 131 -3.27 -0.88 -20.74
C SER A 131 -2.91 -1.74 -19.53
N TYR A 132 -3.83 -2.61 -19.14
CA TYR A 132 -3.69 -3.53 -18.02
C TYR A 132 -3.38 -4.97 -18.47
N ASP A 133 -2.96 -5.19 -19.73
CA ASP A 133 -2.68 -6.53 -20.26
C ASP A 133 -1.57 -7.27 -19.48
N ASN A 134 -0.55 -6.54 -19.04
CA ASN A 134 0.52 -7.12 -18.21
C ASN A 134 0.03 -7.48 -16.79
N ALA A 135 -1.12 -6.93 -16.36
CA ALA A 135 -1.74 -7.23 -15.07
C ALA A 135 -2.68 -8.45 -15.13
N ASN A 136 -2.80 -9.15 -16.27
CA ASN A 136 -3.74 -10.28 -16.45
C ASN A 136 -3.53 -11.45 -15.48
N TYR A 137 -2.41 -11.51 -14.76
CA TYR A 137 -2.21 -12.50 -13.68
C TYR A 137 -3.21 -12.32 -12.53
N TYR A 138 -3.85 -11.15 -12.37
CA TYR A 138 -4.97 -10.97 -11.46
C TYR A 138 -6.23 -11.76 -11.88
N GLN A 139 -6.30 -12.30 -13.10
CA GLN A 139 -7.44 -13.11 -13.56
C GLN A 139 -7.68 -14.34 -12.69
N SER A 140 -6.67 -14.86 -12.00
CA SER A 140 -6.85 -15.99 -11.07
C SER A 140 -7.79 -15.69 -9.91
N PHE A 141 -8.01 -14.41 -9.54
CA PHE A 141 -9.07 -14.03 -8.61
C PHE A 141 -10.47 -14.30 -9.19
N VAL A 142 -10.67 -14.15 -10.50
CA VAL A 142 -11.95 -14.51 -11.14
C VAL A 142 -12.25 -15.99 -10.94
N SER A 143 -11.26 -16.87 -11.17
CA SER A 143 -11.37 -18.32 -10.92
C SER A 143 -11.58 -18.62 -9.44
N LEU A 144 -10.76 -18.03 -8.55
CA LEU A 144 -10.86 -18.23 -7.10
C LEU A 144 -12.27 -17.88 -6.57
N SER A 145 -12.86 -16.78 -7.02
CA SER A 145 -14.22 -16.40 -6.61
C SER A 145 -15.33 -17.35 -7.09
N ALA A 146 -15.07 -18.17 -8.11
CA ALA A 146 -16.00 -19.19 -8.55
C ALA A 146 -15.93 -20.44 -7.64
N ASP A 147 -14.75 -20.76 -7.12
CA ASP A 147 -14.49 -21.94 -6.31
C ASP A 147 -14.78 -21.73 -4.81
N VAL A 148 -14.57 -20.50 -4.35
CA VAL A 148 -14.76 -20.10 -2.96
C VAL A 148 -16.06 -19.29 -2.89
N ALA A 149 -17.13 -19.94 -2.45
CA ALA A 149 -18.40 -19.25 -2.21
C ALA A 149 -18.20 -18.15 -1.16
N ASN A 150 -18.89 -17.03 -1.34
CA ASN A 150 -18.92 -15.81 -0.51
C ASN A 150 -17.97 -14.68 -0.93
N LEU A 151 -18.33 -13.48 -0.49
CA LEU A 151 -17.58 -12.24 -0.65
C LEU A 151 -16.18 -12.35 -0.03
N MET A 152 -15.16 -12.00 -0.80
CA MET A 152 -13.76 -11.88 -0.34
C MET A 152 -13.37 -10.43 -0.08
N LYS A 153 -12.42 -10.23 0.83
CA LYS A 153 -11.91 -8.89 1.17
C LYS A 153 -10.49 -8.72 0.66
N VAL A 154 -10.28 -7.64 -0.09
CA VAL A 154 -9.00 -7.28 -0.66
C VAL A 154 -8.61 -5.90 -0.16
N PHE A 155 -7.44 -5.80 0.45
CA PHE A 155 -6.83 -4.56 0.88
C PHE A 155 -5.62 -4.28 0.01
N THR A 156 -5.43 -3.02 -0.36
CA THR A 156 -4.26 -2.62 -1.13
C THR A 156 -3.70 -1.30 -0.63
N LEU A 157 -2.37 -1.24 -0.62
CA LEU A 157 -1.59 -0.03 -0.40
C LEU A 157 -1.21 0.62 -1.74
N ASN A 158 -1.56 -0.02 -2.86
CA ASN A 158 -1.21 0.45 -4.18
C ASN A 158 -2.24 1.47 -4.66
N TYR A 159 -1.74 2.50 -5.32
CA TYR A 159 -2.55 3.56 -5.91
C TYR A 159 -3.12 3.17 -7.30
N ASP A 160 -2.58 2.10 -7.92
CA ASP A 160 -2.95 1.65 -9.27
C ASP A 160 -4.34 1.01 -9.34
N LEU A 161 -4.81 0.76 -10.56
CA LEU A 161 -6.13 0.20 -10.84
C LEU A 161 -6.06 -1.22 -11.44
N CYS A 162 -4.96 -1.96 -11.20
CA CYS A 162 -4.73 -3.27 -11.82
C CYS A 162 -5.82 -4.28 -11.42
N PHE A 163 -6.15 -4.35 -10.14
CA PHE A 163 -7.15 -5.29 -9.65
C PHE A 163 -8.54 -4.97 -10.22
N GLU A 164 -8.95 -3.71 -10.17
CA GLU A 164 -10.27 -3.27 -10.64
C GLU A 164 -10.43 -3.49 -12.15
N ASN A 165 -9.42 -3.16 -12.94
CA ASN A 165 -9.52 -3.26 -14.40
C ASN A 165 -9.38 -4.68 -14.93
N VAL A 166 -8.78 -5.60 -14.17
CA VAL A 166 -8.66 -7.00 -14.58
C VAL A 166 -9.85 -7.79 -14.03
N VAL A 167 -10.00 -7.83 -12.70
CA VAL A 167 -11.03 -8.63 -12.03
C VAL A 167 -12.42 -8.03 -12.23
N GLY A 168 -12.53 -6.69 -12.28
CA GLY A 168 -13.80 -5.99 -12.45
C GLY A 168 -14.43 -6.14 -13.84
N LYS A 169 -13.73 -6.73 -14.81
CA LYS A 169 -14.30 -7.08 -16.12
C LYS A 169 -15.35 -8.19 -16.02
N GLU A 170 -15.14 -9.13 -15.11
CA GLU A 170 -15.98 -10.34 -14.99
C GLU A 170 -16.66 -10.46 -13.63
N LYS A 171 -16.16 -9.77 -12.60
CA LYS A 171 -16.65 -9.88 -11.22
C LYS A 171 -17.06 -8.52 -10.68
N ASN A 172 -18.11 -8.53 -9.87
CA ASN A 172 -18.56 -7.31 -9.19
C ASN A 172 -17.67 -7.04 -7.98
N ILE A 173 -16.95 -5.91 -8.03
CA ILE A 173 -16.11 -5.40 -6.95
C ILE A 173 -16.80 -4.18 -6.34
N GLU A 174 -17.02 -4.20 -5.03
CA GLU A 174 -17.44 -3.02 -4.28
C GLU A 174 -16.22 -2.21 -3.83
N ILE A 175 -16.27 -0.90 -4.08
CA ILE A 175 -15.18 0.06 -3.84
C ILE A 175 -15.64 1.29 -3.04
N GLY A 176 -16.91 1.31 -2.62
CA GLY A 176 -17.47 2.34 -1.77
C GLY A 176 -18.07 3.54 -2.50
N PHE A 177 -18.08 3.58 -3.83
CA PHE A 177 -18.56 4.73 -4.61
C PHE A 177 -19.97 4.50 -5.18
N THR A 178 -20.87 5.45 -4.94
CA THR A 178 -22.24 5.42 -5.47
C THR A 178 -22.22 5.63 -6.99
N LYS A 179 -22.88 4.76 -7.75
CA LYS A 179 -22.76 4.71 -9.22
C LYS A 179 -23.20 6.00 -9.92
N GLU A 180 -24.20 6.69 -9.36
CA GLU A 180 -24.80 7.88 -9.96
C GLU A 180 -23.99 9.14 -9.70
N THR A 181 -23.43 9.27 -8.49
CA THR A 181 -22.73 10.49 -8.04
C THR A 181 -21.21 10.35 -8.08
N ASN A 182 -20.70 9.12 -8.10
CA ASN A 182 -19.32 8.77 -7.81
C ASN A 182 -18.83 9.29 -6.44
N GLU A 183 -19.74 9.59 -5.50
CA GLU A 183 -19.39 9.97 -4.13
C GLU A 183 -19.12 8.71 -3.31
N TRP A 184 -18.11 8.74 -2.45
CA TRP A 184 -17.81 7.65 -1.55
C TRP A 184 -18.76 7.62 -0.35
N HIS A 185 -19.31 6.44 -0.04
CA HIS A 185 -20.12 6.18 1.15
C HIS A 185 -19.88 4.78 1.71
N GLN A 186 -19.71 4.69 3.04
CA GLN A 186 -19.51 3.40 3.73
C GLN A 186 -20.66 2.41 3.55
N SER A 187 -21.90 2.91 3.42
CA SER A 187 -23.11 2.09 3.29
C SER A 187 -23.12 1.27 2.00
N ASN A 188 -22.34 1.65 0.99
CA ASN A 188 -22.19 0.87 -0.23
C ASN A 188 -21.58 -0.52 0.04
N PHE A 189 -20.79 -0.68 1.10
CA PHE A 189 -20.24 -1.97 1.52
C PHE A 189 -21.21 -2.86 2.32
N GLU A 190 -22.37 -2.33 2.74
CA GLU A 190 -23.38 -3.10 3.49
C GLU A 190 -24.16 -4.05 2.57
N ASN A 191 -24.31 -3.69 1.28
CA ASN A 191 -24.97 -4.54 0.30
C ASN A 191 -23.97 -5.55 -0.31
N ILE A 192 -24.02 -6.78 0.19
CA ILE A 192 -23.17 -7.88 -0.26
C ILE A 192 -23.75 -8.65 -1.47
N ASP A 193 -25.01 -8.39 -1.86
CA ASP A 193 -25.69 -9.20 -2.86
C ASP A 193 -25.06 -9.06 -4.24
N GLY A 194 -24.70 -10.20 -4.83
CA GLY A 194 -24.05 -10.27 -6.14
C GLY A 194 -22.63 -9.71 -6.18
N LYS A 195 -22.04 -9.34 -5.03
CA LYS A 195 -20.66 -8.87 -4.91
C LYS A 195 -19.72 -10.06 -4.67
N HIS A 196 -18.59 -10.04 -5.36
CA HIS A 196 -17.57 -11.09 -5.23
C HIS A 196 -16.40 -10.60 -4.38
N TYR A 197 -16.10 -9.30 -4.46
CA TYR A 197 -15.01 -8.67 -3.73
C TYR A 197 -15.44 -7.34 -3.11
N ASN A 198 -14.95 -7.07 -1.91
CA ASN A 198 -14.81 -5.70 -1.40
C ASN A 198 -13.34 -5.30 -1.50
N LEU A 199 -13.07 -4.19 -2.19
CA LEU A 199 -11.72 -3.64 -2.33
C LEU A 199 -11.56 -2.38 -1.50
N TYR A 200 -10.55 -2.38 -0.64
CA TYR A 200 -10.23 -1.32 0.30
C TYR A 200 -8.85 -0.73 0.00
N LYS A 201 -8.79 0.51 -0.49
CA LYS A 201 -7.51 1.18 -0.78
C LYS A 201 -7.06 2.04 0.39
N LEU A 202 -6.07 1.55 1.13
CA LEU A 202 -5.59 2.15 2.38
C LEU A 202 -4.76 3.41 2.18
N HIS A 203 -4.23 3.63 0.97
CA HIS A 203 -3.41 4.77 0.61
C HIS A 203 -4.06 5.69 -0.44
N GLY A 204 -5.32 5.46 -0.81
CA GLY A 204 -5.98 6.22 -1.85
C GLY A 204 -5.78 5.62 -3.24
N SER A 205 -6.09 6.38 -4.29
CA SER A 205 -6.10 5.88 -5.67
C SER A 205 -5.82 7.01 -6.66
N VAL A 206 -5.23 6.67 -7.81
CA VAL A 206 -4.93 7.65 -8.88
C VAL A 206 -6.16 8.22 -9.58
N ASP A 207 -7.32 7.60 -9.42
CA ASP A 207 -8.61 8.04 -9.97
C ASP A 207 -9.50 8.72 -8.92
N TRP A 208 -8.98 9.03 -7.73
CA TRP A 208 -9.75 9.71 -6.67
C TRP A 208 -9.44 11.19 -6.62
N TYR A 209 -10.44 12.01 -6.32
CA TYR A 209 -10.27 13.44 -6.05
C TYR A 209 -11.19 13.91 -4.93
N LEU A 210 -10.77 14.98 -4.25
CA LEU A 210 -11.59 15.67 -3.26
C LEU A 210 -12.32 16.84 -3.90
N SER A 211 -13.62 16.95 -3.62
CA SER A 211 -14.44 18.12 -3.93
C SER A 211 -15.32 18.43 -2.73
N GLU A 212 -15.33 19.67 -2.26
CA GLU A 212 -16.14 20.10 -1.10
C GLU A 212 -15.98 19.20 0.15
N ASN A 213 -14.74 18.77 0.44
CA ASN A 213 -14.40 17.83 1.53
C ASN A 213 -15.04 16.43 1.42
N LYS A 214 -15.57 16.08 0.25
CA LYS A 214 -16.07 14.74 -0.05
C LYS A 214 -15.17 14.05 -1.07
N LEU A 215 -15.06 12.74 -0.96
CA LEU A 215 -14.25 11.92 -1.85
C LEU A 215 -15.09 11.46 -3.04
N PHE A 216 -14.56 11.68 -4.23
CA PHE A 216 -15.16 11.25 -5.49
C PHE A 216 -14.22 10.38 -6.31
N LYS A 217 -14.80 9.56 -7.16
CA LYS A 217 -14.10 8.75 -8.16
C LYS A 217 -14.26 9.36 -9.56
N SER A 218 -13.15 9.43 -10.29
CA SER A 218 -13.09 9.84 -11.67
C SER A 218 -13.06 8.63 -12.61
N GLN A 219 -13.45 8.84 -13.87
CA GLN A 219 -13.32 7.83 -14.92
C GLN A 219 -11.89 7.72 -15.46
N LYS A 220 -11.07 8.74 -15.19
CA LYS A 220 -9.69 8.84 -15.65
C LYS A 220 -8.78 9.12 -14.46
N ILE A 221 -7.49 8.96 -14.70
CA ILE A 221 -6.47 9.36 -13.75
C ILE A 221 -6.54 10.87 -13.54
N GLU A 222 -6.57 11.27 -12.28
CA GLU A 222 -6.65 12.66 -11.90
C GLU A 222 -5.28 13.33 -12.00
N SER A 223 -5.30 14.62 -12.34
CA SER A 223 -4.06 15.42 -12.40
C SER A 223 -3.49 15.69 -11.02
N VAL A 224 -4.37 15.77 -10.01
CA VAL A 224 -4.04 15.91 -8.59
C VAL A 224 -4.86 14.87 -7.83
N PRO A 225 -4.44 13.60 -7.84
CA PRO A 225 -5.19 12.54 -7.17
C PRO A 225 -5.07 12.65 -5.66
N GLU A 226 -6.09 12.15 -4.98
CA GLU A 226 -6.09 11.97 -3.53
C GLU A 226 -5.26 10.74 -3.17
N LEU A 227 -4.00 10.99 -2.81
CA LEU A 227 -3.02 9.98 -2.39
C LEU A 227 -2.60 10.26 -0.95
N ILE A 228 -2.68 9.24 -0.11
CA ILE A 228 -2.15 9.27 1.24
C ILE A 228 -0.70 8.80 1.23
N PHE A 229 0.15 9.62 1.82
CA PHE A 229 1.54 9.32 2.10
C PHE A 229 1.75 9.30 3.62
N GLY A 230 2.20 8.18 4.16
CA GLY A 230 2.61 8.01 5.55
C GLY A 230 1.48 7.93 6.57
N ILE A 231 1.90 7.75 7.83
CA ILE A 231 1.03 7.45 8.98
C ILE A 231 0.20 8.67 9.43
N GLN A 232 0.72 9.89 9.26
CA GLN A 232 0.08 11.10 9.81
C GLN A 232 -1.29 11.39 9.17
N HIS A 233 -1.45 11.09 7.88
CA HIS A 233 -2.73 11.19 7.18
C HIS A 233 -3.69 10.04 7.51
N LYS A 234 -3.20 8.90 8.02
CA LYS A 234 -4.04 7.77 8.46
C LYS A 234 -4.66 7.95 9.85
N MET A 235 -4.08 8.82 10.66
CA MET A 235 -4.53 9.10 12.03
C MET A 235 -5.65 10.16 12.07
N THR A 236 -6.00 10.77 10.93
CA THR A 236 -7.17 11.64 10.85
C THR A 236 -8.43 10.78 10.74
N SER A 237 -9.46 11.07 11.54
CA SER A 237 -10.78 10.41 11.53
C SER A 237 -11.60 10.75 10.28
N VAL A 238 -10.96 10.73 9.11
CA VAL A 238 -11.56 11.10 7.83
C VAL A 238 -11.82 9.82 7.04
N ASP A 239 -13.06 9.64 6.66
CA ASP A 239 -13.44 8.59 5.74
C ASP A 239 -12.93 8.88 4.32
N PRO A 240 -12.51 7.85 3.57
CA PRO A 240 -12.78 6.43 3.77
C PRO A 240 -11.76 5.67 4.63
N TYR A 241 -10.65 6.32 5.00
CA TYR A 241 -9.46 5.63 5.52
C TYR A 241 -9.65 5.08 6.93
N PHE A 242 -10.39 5.81 7.77
CA PHE A 242 -10.79 5.32 9.08
C PHE A 242 -11.68 4.07 8.96
N TYR A 243 -12.71 4.13 8.12
CA TYR A 243 -13.55 2.97 7.82
C TYR A 243 -12.74 1.77 7.32
N TYR A 244 -11.87 1.94 6.31
CA TYR A 244 -11.05 0.84 5.79
C TYR A 244 -10.14 0.22 6.84
N SER A 245 -9.53 1.04 7.69
CA SER A 245 -8.68 0.59 8.79
C SER A 245 -9.47 -0.20 9.83
N SER A 246 -10.71 0.24 10.13
CA SER A 246 -11.64 -0.47 11.01
C SER A 246 -12.02 -1.84 10.44
N ILE A 247 -12.35 -1.91 9.14
CA ILE A 247 -12.69 -3.17 8.47
C ILE A 247 -11.48 -4.10 8.40
N LEU A 248 -10.27 -3.60 8.10
CA LEU A 248 -9.05 -4.40 8.14
C LEU A 248 -8.86 -5.03 9.51
N ARG A 249 -8.96 -4.21 10.57
CA ARG A 249 -8.83 -4.69 11.95
C ARG A 249 -9.90 -5.74 12.27
N ASN A 250 -11.17 -5.49 12.00
CA ASN A 250 -12.23 -6.46 12.26
C ASN A 250 -12.00 -7.78 11.53
N SER A 251 -11.64 -7.70 10.24
CA SER A 251 -11.47 -8.89 9.40
C SER A 251 -10.29 -9.75 9.87
N CYS A 252 -9.16 -9.13 10.24
CA CYS A 252 -8.00 -9.86 10.80
C CYS A 252 -8.32 -10.53 12.14
N PHE A 253 -9.12 -9.88 13.00
CA PHE A 253 -9.41 -10.39 14.34
C PHE A 253 -10.56 -11.40 14.40
N ASN A 254 -11.55 -11.30 13.53
CA ASN A 254 -12.81 -12.03 13.73
C ASN A 254 -13.16 -12.99 12.60
N GLU A 255 -12.61 -12.82 11.40
CA GLU A 255 -13.12 -13.49 10.20
C GLU A 255 -12.03 -14.30 9.47
N ALA A 256 -10.88 -13.66 9.19
CA ALA A 256 -9.83 -14.26 8.40
C ALA A 256 -9.24 -15.50 9.09
N LYS A 257 -8.96 -16.54 8.31
CA LYS A 257 -8.10 -17.67 8.73
C LYS A 257 -6.73 -17.58 8.08
N ILE A 258 -6.68 -17.01 6.87
CA ILE A 258 -5.46 -16.79 6.11
C ILE A 258 -5.42 -15.34 5.65
N ILE A 259 -4.30 -14.68 5.91
CA ILE A 259 -3.95 -13.38 5.36
C ILE A 259 -2.86 -13.59 4.31
N THR A 260 -3.20 -13.41 3.04
CA THR A 260 -2.26 -13.53 1.93
C THR A 260 -1.69 -12.15 1.59
N ILE A 261 -0.41 -11.96 1.88
CA ILE A 261 0.34 -10.73 1.69
C ILE A 261 1.18 -10.87 0.43
N ILE A 262 0.97 -10.02 -0.57
CA ILE A 262 1.68 -10.10 -1.85
C ILE A 262 2.44 -8.80 -2.09
N GLY A 263 3.77 -8.90 -2.19
CA GLY A 263 4.63 -7.78 -2.56
C GLY A 263 4.62 -6.60 -1.58
N TYR A 264 4.35 -6.84 -0.29
CA TYR A 264 4.37 -5.81 0.75
C TYR A 264 5.67 -5.85 1.55
N SER A 265 6.35 -4.71 1.63
CA SER A 265 7.66 -4.59 2.29
C SER A 265 7.59 -4.32 3.80
N TYR A 266 6.41 -4.37 4.42
CA TYR A 266 6.21 -4.01 5.83
C TYR A 266 6.68 -2.59 6.18
N ALA A 267 6.55 -1.65 5.24
CA ALA A 267 6.93 -0.25 5.42
C ALA A 267 5.87 0.58 6.17
N ASP A 268 4.63 0.09 6.27
CA ASP A 268 3.52 0.80 6.90
C ASP A 268 3.30 0.30 8.34
N ASP A 269 3.82 1.06 9.32
CA ASP A 269 3.76 0.67 10.73
C ASP A 269 2.33 0.49 11.24
N TYR A 270 1.37 1.25 10.72
CA TYR A 270 -0.02 1.15 11.18
C TYR A 270 -0.67 -0.17 10.75
N VAL A 271 -0.49 -0.58 9.48
CA VAL A 271 -0.92 -1.91 9.01
C VAL A 271 -0.17 -3.02 9.77
N ASN A 272 1.13 -2.85 10.00
CA ASN A 272 1.94 -3.82 10.76
C ASN A 272 1.41 -4.00 12.19
N ILE A 273 0.98 -2.93 12.86
CA ILE A 273 0.38 -3.00 14.20
C ILE A 273 -0.91 -3.82 14.16
N ILE A 274 -1.80 -3.59 13.19
CA ILE A 274 -3.05 -4.35 13.07
C ILE A 274 -2.76 -5.85 12.87
N LEU A 275 -1.86 -6.18 11.94
CA LEU A 275 -1.45 -7.56 11.67
C LEU A 275 -0.82 -8.21 12.91
N SER A 276 0.12 -7.51 13.56
CA SER A 276 0.80 -7.93 14.79
C SER A 276 -0.18 -8.30 15.88
N GLN A 277 -1.15 -7.42 16.17
CA GLN A 277 -2.11 -7.66 17.24
C GLN A 277 -3.00 -8.87 16.93
N ALA A 278 -3.49 -9.00 15.69
CA ALA A 278 -4.35 -10.13 15.30
C ALA A 278 -3.61 -11.47 15.41
N LEU A 279 -2.38 -11.57 14.89
CA LEU A 279 -1.60 -12.81 14.90
C LEU A 279 -1.19 -13.23 16.32
N ASN A 280 -0.79 -12.26 17.14
CA ASN A 280 -0.44 -12.53 18.53
C ASN A 280 -1.65 -12.89 19.41
N SER A 281 -2.86 -12.54 18.97
CA SER A 281 -4.12 -12.91 19.64
C SER A 281 -4.71 -14.24 19.17
N ARG A 282 -4.39 -14.69 17.94
CA ARG A 282 -5.02 -15.84 17.29
C ARG A 282 -3.97 -16.79 16.76
N SER A 283 -3.71 -17.87 17.48
CA SER A 283 -2.65 -18.81 17.09
C SER A 283 -2.99 -19.64 15.86
N GLU A 284 -4.26 -19.74 15.47
CA GLU A 284 -4.72 -20.39 14.25
C GLU A 284 -4.60 -19.51 13.00
N LEU A 285 -4.51 -18.19 13.16
CA LEU A 285 -4.36 -17.26 12.03
C LEU A 285 -3.02 -17.49 11.34
N ARG A 286 -3.05 -17.63 10.01
CA ARG A 286 -1.85 -17.80 9.18
C ARG A 286 -1.62 -16.58 8.28
N ILE A 287 -0.36 -16.22 8.10
CA ILE A 287 0.09 -15.32 7.03
C ILE A 287 0.75 -16.15 5.95
N ILE A 288 0.35 -15.93 4.71
CA ILE A 288 1.08 -16.36 3.52
C ILE A 288 1.76 -15.13 2.93
N ASN A 289 3.07 -15.03 3.07
CA ASN A 289 3.86 -13.95 2.49
C ASN A 289 4.44 -14.37 1.15
N VAL A 290 4.12 -13.64 0.09
CA VAL A 290 4.57 -13.86 -1.27
C VAL A 290 5.48 -12.72 -1.69
N ALA A 291 6.77 -13.01 -1.78
CA ALA A 291 7.77 -12.10 -2.32
C ALA A 291 8.99 -12.91 -2.80
N PRO A 292 9.69 -12.46 -3.85
CA PRO A 292 10.94 -13.09 -4.26
C PRO A 292 12.04 -12.82 -3.22
N LEU A 293 12.89 -13.81 -2.95
CA LEU A 293 13.94 -13.74 -1.92
C LEU A 293 15.10 -12.76 -2.25
N PHE A 294 15.29 -12.40 -3.52
CA PHE A 294 16.36 -11.49 -3.97
C PHE A 294 17.74 -11.81 -3.35
N GLU A 295 18.17 -13.09 -3.40
CA GLU A 295 19.44 -13.60 -2.85
C GLU A 295 19.48 -13.74 -1.31
N ASN A 296 18.41 -13.41 -0.58
CA ASN A 296 18.31 -13.69 0.85
C ASN A 296 17.90 -15.15 1.14
N GLU A 297 18.19 -15.62 2.35
CA GLU A 297 17.71 -16.90 2.85
C GLU A 297 16.27 -16.78 3.36
N LYS A 298 15.47 -17.84 3.16
CA LYS A 298 14.05 -17.88 3.58
C LYS A 298 13.90 -17.65 5.08
N GLU A 299 14.77 -18.22 5.89
CA GLU A 299 14.78 -18.09 7.34
C GLU A 299 15.07 -16.65 7.79
N ALA A 300 15.93 -15.94 7.05
CA ALA A 300 16.24 -14.53 7.31
C ALA A 300 15.02 -13.64 7.02
N GLU A 301 14.28 -13.90 5.95
CA GLU A 301 13.05 -13.19 5.62
C GLU A 301 11.92 -13.47 6.62
N ILE A 302 11.74 -14.72 7.03
CA ILE A 302 10.77 -15.07 8.09
C ILE A 302 11.12 -14.34 9.39
N SER A 303 12.41 -14.31 9.76
CA SER A 303 12.89 -13.56 10.93
C SER A 303 12.65 -12.05 10.79
N HIS A 304 12.85 -11.50 9.58
CA HIS A 304 12.55 -10.10 9.29
C HIS A 304 11.07 -9.77 9.52
N ILE A 305 10.17 -10.59 8.96
CA ILE A 305 8.72 -10.42 9.12
C ILE A 305 8.32 -10.54 10.59
N LYS A 306 8.83 -11.56 11.30
CA LYS A 306 8.59 -11.74 12.73
C LYS A 306 8.97 -10.51 13.54
N ASN A 307 10.13 -9.93 13.26
CA ASN A 307 10.61 -8.72 13.94
C ASN A 307 9.76 -7.50 13.60
N LYS A 308 9.41 -7.31 12.31
CA LYS A 308 8.55 -6.20 11.88
C LYS A 308 7.15 -6.26 12.50
N LEU A 309 6.61 -7.46 12.64
CA LEU A 309 5.28 -7.70 13.20
C LEU A 309 5.32 -8.01 14.71
N ASN A 310 6.48 -7.99 15.36
CA ASN A 310 6.65 -8.37 16.78
C ASN A 310 5.90 -9.67 17.15
N LEU A 311 6.09 -10.73 16.36
CA LEU A 311 5.35 -11.99 16.52
C LEU A 311 5.97 -12.88 17.61
N ARG A 312 5.10 -13.53 18.39
CA ARG A 312 5.49 -14.51 19.41
C ARG A 312 5.98 -15.83 18.82
N SER A 313 5.46 -16.22 17.65
CA SER A 313 5.77 -17.48 16.98
C SER A 313 5.97 -17.27 15.48
N GLU A 314 6.90 -18.02 14.89
CA GLU A 314 7.14 -18.05 13.45
C GLU A 314 6.22 -19.05 12.73
N ASN A 315 5.60 -19.99 13.45
CA ASN A 315 4.76 -21.06 12.88
C ASN A 315 3.54 -20.54 12.12
N GLN A 316 3.16 -19.28 12.35
CA GLN A 316 2.06 -18.62 11.66
C GLN A 316 2.46 -18.08 10.29
N ILE A 317 3.76 -18.03 9.97
CA ILE A 317 4.30 -17.42 8.75
C ILE A 317 4.63 -18.52 7.74
N ILE A 318 3.97 -18.46 6.59
CA ILE A 318 4.27 -19.28 5.42
C ILE A 318 4.88 -18.36 4.36
N TYR A 319 6.16 -18.56 4.05
CA TYR A 319 6.85 -17.76 3.04
C TYR A 319 6.90 -18.49 1.69
N ILE A 320 6.47 -17.82 0.64
CA ILE A 320 6.47 -18.27 -0.75
C ILE A 320 7.44 -17.40 -1.55
N ASP A 321 8.55 -18.00 -1.97
CA ASP A 321 9.54 -17.37 -2.85
C ASP A 321 9.02 -17.39 -4.29
N SER A 322 8.33 -16.33 -4.68
CA SER A 322 7.74 -16.20 -6.00
C SER A 322 7.41 -14.74 -6.30
N THR A 323 7.40 -14.38 -7.58
CA THR A 323 6.81 -13.12 -8.04
C THR A 323 5.29 -13.13 -7.85
N ALA A 324 4.66 -11.96 -7.84
CA ALA A 324 3.20 -11.86 -7.74
C ALA A 324 2.53 -12.59 -8.91
N LYS A 325 3.05 -12.40 -10.12
CA LYS A 325 2.55 -13.07 -11.33
C LYS A 325 2.64 -14.59 -11.24
N GLU A 326 3.80 -15.13 -10.87
CA GLU A 326 3.98 -16.58 -10.79
C GLU A 326 3.09 -17.21 -9.72
N PHE A 327 3.05 -16.63 -8.52
CA PHE A 327 2.18 -17.13 -7.45
C PHE A 327 0.71 -17.11 -7.85
N MET A 328 0.21 -15.96 -8.34
CA MET A 328 -1.20 -15.81 -8.71
C MET A 328 -1.59 -16.71 -9.88
N THR A 329 -0.67 -16.99 -10.82
CA THR A 329 -0.98 -17.80 -12.01
C THR A 329 -0.85 -19.29 -11.75
N ASN A 330 0.16 -19.71 -10.98
CA ASN A 330 0.57 -21.11 -10.91
C ASN A 330 0.23 -21.79 -9.57
N THR A 331 0.13 -21.02 -8.49
CA THR A 331 0.02 -21.56 -7.12
C THR A 331 -1.32 -21.24 -6.48
N MET A 332 -1.85 -20.04 -6.72
CA MET A 332 -3.03 -19.54 -6.03
C MET A 332 -4.31 -20.19 -6.54
N ASN A 333 -4.85 -21.12 -5.76
CA ASN A 333 -6.15 -21.75 -5.98
C ASN A 333 -6.78 -22.16 -4.63
N LYS A 334 -8.00 -22.68 -4.66
CA LYS A 334 -8.73 -23.10 -3.45
C LYS A 334 -7.97 -24.16 -2.64
N GLU A 335 -7.44 -25.20 -3.30
CA GLU A 335 -6.73 -26.31 -2.66
C GLU A 335 -5.50 -25.83 -1.89
N PHE A 336 -4.74 -24.89 -2.48
CA PHE A 336 -3.58 -24.27 -1.83
C PHE A 336 -3.97 -23.56 -0.54
N PHE A 337 -5.10 -22.85 -0.51
CA PHE A 337 -5.53 -22.22 0.74
C PHE A 337 -6.05 -23.23 1.75
N GLU A 338 -6.79 -24.25 1.33
CA GLU A 338 -7.29 -25.30 2.22
C GLU A 338 -6.14 -26.08 2.91
N SER A 339 -5.03 -26.32 2.20
CA SER A 339 -3.87 -27.00 2.77
C SER A 339 -3.07 -26.15 3.78
N ASN A 340 -3.31 -24.84 3.82
CA ASN A 340 -2.57 -23.89 4.65
C ASN A 340 -3.42 -23.27 5.78
N ILE A 341 -4.60 -23.82 6.07
CA ILE A 341 -5.39 -23.42 7.22
C ILE A 341 -4.69 -23.87 8.51
N GLY A 342 -4.56 -22.95 9.47
CA GLY A 342 -4.09 -23.27 10.81
C GLY A 342 -5.19 -23.89 11.68
N GLU A 343 -4.81 -24.86 12.50
CA GLU A 343 -5.66 -25.35 13.58
C GLU A 343 -5.36 -24.61 14.89
N PRO A 344 -6.34 -24.41 15.78
CA PRO A 344 -6.13 -23.83 17.10
C PRO A 344 -5.18 -24.70 17.94
N ASP A 345 -4.36 -24.07 18.78
CA ASP A 345 -3.55 -24.83 19.73
C ASP A 345 -4.47 -25.55 20.74
N GLY A 346 -4.31 -26.87 20.86
CA GLY A 346 -4.99 -27.68 21.89
C GLY A 346 -6.25 -28.42 21.45
N VAL A 347 -6.52 -28.58 20.15
CA VAL A 347 -7.51 -29.57 19.69
C VAL A 347 -6.90 -30.97 19.89
N PRO A 348 -7.50 -31.85 20.72
CA PRO A 348 -7.07 -33.24 20.79
C PRO A 348 -7.33 -33.87 19.42
N PHE A 349 -6.31 -34.49 18.82
CA PHE A 349 -6.49 -35.34 17.65
C PHE A 349 -7.63 -36.33 17.92
N GLU A 350 -8.63 -36.38 17.04
CA GLU A 350 -9.60 -37.50 16.98
C GLU A 350 -8.92 -38.79 16.50
#